data_AF-A0A0P6XGX8-F1
#
_entry.id   AF-A0A0P6XGX8-F1
#
_cell.length_a   1.000
_cell.length_b   1.000
_cell.length_c   1.000
_cell.angle_alpha   90.00
_cell.angle_beta   90.00
_cell.angle_gamma   90.00
#
_symmetry.space_group_name_H-M   'P 1'
#
loop_
_entity.id
_entity.type
_entity.pdbx_description
1 polymer ?
#
loop_
_entity_poly.entity_id
_entity_poly.type
_entity_poly.pdbx_seq_one_letter_code
_entity_poly.pdbx_strand_id
1 'polypeptide(L)'
;MSKRKKDDQVLSAFEGYDEGLRLLMEETERRAEESRLSPEERKKLAQMRKREEEKKRKEKARAMAREKNRVTTYLPTNLRERIERIAEKENVSMSQVITFFLFEAVERYDKGEIGFWGFKHPSESPRYNWILVHPQDVERTEKIESRKSKKSW
;
A
#
# COMPACT_ATOMS: atom_id res chain seq x y z
N MET A 1 35.51 10.11 -12.63
CA MET A 1 34.15 10.34 -12.09
C MET A 1 33.78 11.80 -12.33
N SER A 2 32.70 12.03 -13.11
CA SER A 2 32.43 13.28 -13.83
C SER A 2 31.94 14.42 -12.92
N LYS A 3 32.51 15.62 -13.09
CA LYS A 3 32.15 16.88 -12.40
C LYS A 3 30.62 17.13 -12.37
N ARG A 4 29.91 16.76 -13.45
CA ARG A 4 28.45 16.91 -13.57
C ARG A 4 27.64 16.24 -12.44
N LYS A 5 28.10 15.11 -11.90
CA LYS A 5 27.39 14.43 -10.78
C LYS A 5 27.53 15.16 -9.44
N LYS A 6 28.58 15.98 -9.26
CA LYS A 6 28.74 16.79 -8.04
C LYS A 6 27.88 18.05 -8.11
N ASP A 7 27.77 18.66 -9.29
CA ASP A 7 27.00 19.89 -9.49
C ASP A 7 25.49 19.64 -9.34
N ASP A 8 24.97 18.52 -9.85
CA ASP A 8 23.56 18.11 -9.66
C ASP A 8 23.19 17.83 -8.19
N GLN A 9 24.15 17.34 -7.40
CA GLN A 9 23.95 17.02 -5.99
C GLN A 9 23.97 18.27 -5.09
N VAL A 10 24.63 19.33 -5.54
CA VAL A 10 24.64 20.65 -4.87
C VAL A 10 23.36 21.43 -5.21
N LEU A 11 22.86 21.31 -6.44
CA LEU A 11 21.60 21.94 -6.87
C LEU A 11 20.37 21.35 -6.15
N SER A 12 20.29 20.02 -6.00
CA SER A 12 19.17 19.39 -5.27
C SER A 12 19.18 19.69 -3.76
N ALA A 13 20.36 19.91 -3.18
CA ALA A 13 20.49 20.35 -1.80
C ALA A 13 20.04 21.81 -1.60
N PHE A 14 20.18 22.65 -2.63
CA PHE A 14 19.69 24.04 -2.63
C PHE A 14 18.16 24.10 -2.77
N GLU A 15 17.56 23.27 -3.65
CA GLU A 15 16.10 23.19 -3.81
C GLU A 15 15.38 22.78 -2.52
N GLY A 16 15.93 21.82 -1.76
CA GLY A 16 15.39 21.43 -0.46
C GLY A 16 15.54 22.50 0.63
N TYR A 17 16.52 23.39 0.50
CA TYR A 17 16.72 24.53 1.41
C TYR A 17 15.70 25.64 1.13
N ASP A 18 15.42 25.93 -0.14
CA ASP A 18 14.40 26.89 -0.55
C ASP A 18 12.98 26.45 -0.14
N GLU A 19 12.68 25.15 -0.20
CA GLU A 19 11.40 24.61 0.30
C GLU A 19 11.30 24.75 1.84
N GLY A 20 12.38 24.46 2.56
CA GLY A 20 12.44 24.64 4.01
C GLY A 20 12.27 26.08 4.46
N LEU A 21 12.89 27.03 3.77
CA LEU A 21 12.71 28.46 4.00
C LEU A 21 11.29 28.93 3.69
N ARG A 22 10.71 28.46 2.59
CA ARG A 22 9.32 28.77 2.22
C ARG A 22 8.33 28.31 3.30
N LEU A 23 8.47 27.08 3.79
CA LEU A 23 7.66 26.56 4.89
C LEU A 23 7.83 27.37 6.17
N LEU A 24 9.05 27.83 6.46
CA LEU A 24 9.33 28.66 7.63
C LEU A 24 8.69 30.05 7.50
N MET A 25 8.74 30.65 6.31
CA MET A 25 8.12 31.93 6.00
C MET A 25 6.59 31.84 6.08
N GLU A 26 5.98 30.81 5.49
CA GLU A 26 4.54 30.53 5.60
C GLU A 26 4.11 30.33 7.07
N GLU A 27 4.91 29.63 7.87
CA GLU A 27 4.67 29.43 9.31
C GLU A 27 4.74 30.76 10.09
N THR A 28 5.67 31.66 9.73
CA THR A 28 5.77 32.99 10.35
C THR A 28 4.64 33.92 9.94
N GLU A 29 4.20 33.89 8.68
CA GLU A 29 3.07 34.67 8.17
C GLU A 29 1.77 34.21 8.82
N ARG A 30 1.56 32.91 8.94
CA ARG A 30 0.40 32.33 9.65
C ARG A 30 0.33 32.78 11.11
N ARG A 31 1.47 32.84 11.81
CA ARG A 31 1.53 33.36 13.19
C ARG A 31 1.24 34.86 13.25
N ALA A 32 1.72 35.64 12.28
CA ALA A 32 1.44 37.05 12.17
C ALA A 32 -0.06 37.32 11.91
N GLU A 33 -0.70 36.53 11.04
CA GLU A 33 -2.14 36.60 10.78
C GLU A 33 -2.97 36.18 11.99
N GLU A 34 -2.58 35.10 12.68
CA GLU A 34 -3.22 34.70 13.94
C GLU A 34 -3.09 35.77 15.04
N SER A 35 -2.01 36.55 15.02
CA SER A 35 -1.79 37.68 15.93
C SER A 35 -2.62 38.92 15.57
N ARG A 36 -3.23 38.97 14.38
CA ARG A 36 -4.15 40.04 13.96
C ARG A 36 -5.63 39.70 14.24
N LEU A 37 -5.94 38.42 14.49
CA LEU A 37 -7.29 37.96 14.81
C LEU A 37 -7.73 38.41 16.22
N SER A 38 -9.04 38.65 16.36
CA SER A 38 -9.69 38.98 17.64
C SER A 38 -9.53 37.82 18.66
N PRO A 39 -9.50 38.09 19.98
CA PRO A 39 -9.43 37.07 21.02
C PRO A 39 -10.50 35.95 20.90
N GLU A 40 -11.68 36.25 20.34
CA GLU A 40 -12.74 35.26 20.10
C GLU A 40 -12.46 34.35 18.89
N GLU A 41 -11.88 34.90 17.84
CA GLU A 41 -11.52 34.17 16.61
C GLU A 41 -10.34 33.22 16.87
N ARG A 42 -9.36 33.66 17.68
CA ARG A 42 -8.26 32.79 18.13
C ARG A 42 -8.75 31.60 18.94
N LYS A 43 -9.75 31.81 19.82
CA LYS A 43 -10.37 30.71 20.59
C LYS A 43 -11.09 29.72 19.68
N LYS A 44 -11.85 30.19 18.68
CA LYS A 44 -12.51 29.32 17.69
C LYS A 44 -11.50 28.52 16.86
N LEU A 45 -10.44 29.16 16.37
CA LEU A 45 -9.38 28.50 15.60
C LEU A 45 -8.66 27.43 16.43
N ALA A 46 -8.34 27.73 17.69
CA ALA A 46 -7.73 26.76 18.61
C ALA A 46 -8.65 25.57 18.90
N GLN A 47 -9.97 25.78 19.04
CA GLN A 47 -10.94 24.69 19.21
C GLN A 47 -11.05 23.82 17.95
N MET A 48 -11.05 24.42 16.76
CA MET A 48 -11.06 23.69 15.48
C MET A 48 -9.81 22.83 15.32
N ARG A 49 -8.62 23.39 15.59
CA ARG A 49 -7.35 22.65 15.57
C ARG A 49 -7.35 21.46 16.52
N LYS A 50 -7.81 21.65 17.76
CA LYS A 50 -7.94 20.56 18.75
C LYS A 50 -8.84 19.43 18.23
N ARG A 51 -9.96 19.75 17.56
CA ARG A 51 -10.86 18.76 16.96
C ARG A 51 -10.21 18.00 15.81
N GLU A 52 -9.47 18.68 14.94
CA GLU A 52 -8.75 18.06 13.83
C GLU A 52 -7.62 17.15 14.32
N GLU A 53 -6.84 17.60 15.29
CA GLU A 53 -5.80 16.81 15.94
C GLU A 53 -6.38 15.58 16.63
N GLU A 54 -7.52 15.72 17.30
CA GLU A 54 -8.21 14.60 17.94
C GLU A 54 -8.72 13.58 16.91
N LYS A 55 -9.30 14.03 15.79
CA LYS A 55 -9.72 13.17 14.67
C LYS A 55 -8.53 12.41 14.09
N LYS A 56 -7.43 13.11 13.80
CA LYS A 56 -6.18 12.53 13.30
C LYS A 56 -5.58 11.54 14.29
N ARG A 57 -5.61 11.83 15.59
CA ARG A 57 -5.16 10.91 16.64
C ARG A 57 -6.02 9.66 16.71
N LYS A 58 -7.35 9.79 16.62
CA LYS A 58 -8.29 8.64 16.58
C LYS A 58 -8.06 7.78 15.35
N GLU A 59 -7.85 8.37 14.18
CA GLU A 59 -7.52 7.66 12.95
C GLU A 59 -6.19 6.91 13.05
N LYS A 60 -5.14 7.58 13.58
CA LYS A 60 -3.84 6.93 13.85
C LYS A 60 -3.97 5.78 14.84
N ALA A 61 -4.70 5.96 15.94
CA ALA A 61 -4.93 4.90 16.92
C ALA A 61 -5.67 3.71 16.31
N ARG A 62 -6.69 3.97 15.48
CA ARG A 62 -7.40 2.93 14.71
C ARG A 62 -6.49 2.23 13.72
N ALA A 63 -5.60 2.96 13.04
CA ALA A 63 -4.62 2.37 12.13
C ALA A 63 -3.62 1.46 12.86
N MET A 64 -3.05 1.92 13.98
CA MET A 64 -2.15 1.12 14.82
C MET A 64 -2.84 -0.12 15.41
N ALA A 65 -4.11 -0.01 15.82
CA ALA A 65 -4.88 -1.16 16.29
C ALA A 65 -5.11 -2.20 15.19
N ARG A 66 -5.33 -1.74 13.94
CA ARG A 66 -5.46 -2.64 12.78
C ARG A 66 -4.13 -3.32 12.42
N GLU A 67 -3.00 -2.67 12.66
CA GLU A 67 -1.67 -3.17 12.29
C GLU A 67 -1.29 -4.47 13.00
N LYS A 68 -1.66 -4.63 14.28
CA LYS A 68 -1.37 -5.83 15.07
C LYS A 68 -1.95 -7.12 14.50
N ASN A 69 -3.00 -7.05 13.69
CA ASN A 69 -3.69 -8.21 13.11
C ASN A 69 -3.52 -8.30 11.59
N ARG A 70 -2.56 -7.56 10.99
CA ARG A 70 -2.31 -7.61 9.55
C ARG A 70 -1.22 -8.62 9.21
N VAL A 71 -1.44 -9.35 8.14
CA VAL A 71 -0.45 -10.22 7.50
C VAL A 71 -0.14 -9.66 6.12
N THR A 72 1.14 -9.59 5.78
CA THR A 72 1.58 -9.21 4.44
C THR A 72 1.73 -10.46 3.58
N THR A 73 1.07 -10.47 2.43
CA THR A 73 1.12 -11.56 1.45
C THR A 73 1.44 -10.99 0.08
N TYR A 74 2.17 -11.77 -0.73
CA TYR A 74 2.50 -11.42 -2.11
C TYR A 74 1.35 -11.80 -3.06
N LEU A 75 0.97 -10.87 -3.93
CA LEU A 75 -0.03 -11.06 -4.99
C LEU A 75 0.61 -10.82 -6.36
N PRO A 76 0.22 -11.56 -7.42
CA PRO A 76 0.61 -11.23 -8.78
C PRO A 76 0.19 -9.80 -9.14
N THR A 77 1.04 -9.09 -9.88
CA THR A 77 0.85 -7.66 -10.20
C THR A 77 -0.50 -7.40 -10.88
N ASN A 78 -0.84 -8.21 -11.89
CA ASN A 78 -2.13 -8.12 -12.58
C ASN A 78 -3.33 -8.29 -11.64
N LEU A 79 -3.26 -9.23 -10.70
CA LEU A 79 -4.34 -9.46 -9.73
C LEU A 79 -4.47 -8.27 -8.78
N ARG A 80 -3.35 -7.74 -8.30
CA ARG A 80 -3.32 -6.55 -7.44
C ARG A 80 -4.02 -5.36 -8.13
N GLU A 81 -3.65 -5.05 -9.37
CA GLU A 81 -4.25 -3.93 -10.12
C GLU A 81 -5.74 -4.12 -10.36
N ARG A 82 -6.19 -5.35 -10.63
CA ARG A 82 -7.62 -5.65 -10.77
C ARG A 82 -8.38 -5.40 -9.47
N ILE A 83 -7.82 -5.81 -8.34
CA ILE A 83 -8.41 -5.57 -7.01
C ILE A 83 -8.43 -4.08 -6.68
N GLU A 84 -7.38 -3.34 -7.05
CA GLU A 84 -7.30 -1.89 -6.87
C GLU A 84 -8.44 -1.17 -7.61
N ARG A 85 -8.66 -1.50 -8.90
CA ARG A 85 -9.78 -0.95 -9.67
C ARG A 85 -11.16 -1.26 -9.06
N ILE A 86 -11.33 -2.46 -8.49
CA ILE A 86 -12.58 -2.83 -7.81
C ILE A 86 -12.75 -2.00 -6.54
N ALA A 87 -11.69 -1.87 -5.74
CA ALA A 87 -11.69 -1.09 -4.51
C ALA A 87 -12.01 0.39 -4.76
N GLU A 88 -11.41 0.98 -5.79
CA GLU A 88 -11.69 2.35 -6.23
C GLU A 88 -13.14 2.53 -6.67
N LYS A 89 -13.65 1.62 -7.52
CA LYS A 89 -15.03 1.66 -8.02
C LYS A 89 -16.05 1.59 -6.88
N GLU A 90 -15.81 0.72 -5.90
CA GLU A 90 -16.71 0.49 -4.77
C GLU A 90 -16.44 1.44 -3.59
N ASN A 91 -15.46 2.34 -3.71
CA ASN A 91 -15.03 3.30 -2.67
C ASN A 91 -14.72 2.63 -1.31
N VAL A 92 -13.97 1.52 -1.35
CA VAL A 92 -13.52 0.74 -0.18
C VAL A 92 -12.02 0.48 -0.25
N SER A 93 -11.42 -0.02 0.84
CA SER A 93 -10.00 -0.39 0.81
C SER A 93 -9.75 -1.72 0.11
N MET A 94 -8.62 -1.86 -0.58
CA MET A 94 -8.19 -3.13 -1.19
C MET A 94 -8.20 -4.29 -0.19
N SER A 95 -7.79 -4.06 1.07
CA SER A 95 -7.79 -5.10 2.10
C SER A 95 -9.19 -5.64 2.39
N GLN A 96 -10.23 -4.79 2.34
CA GLN A 96 -11.62 -5.23 2.51
C GLN A 96 -12.07 -6.08 1.33
N VAL A 97 -11.76 -5.66 0.10
CA VAL A 97 -12.07 -6.41 -1.12
C VAL A 97 -11.39 -7.79 -1.11
N ILE A 98 -10.08 -7.83 -0.79
CA ILE A 98 -9.31 -9.08 -0.66
C ILE A 98 -9.97 -9.99 0.38
N THR A 99 -10.29 -9.45 1.56
CA THR A 99 -10.90 -10.23 2.65
C THR A 99 -12.23 -10.83 2.20
N PHE A 100 -13.09 -10.02 1.57
CA PHE A 100 -14.39 -10.46 1.06
C PHE A 100 -14.24 -11.58 0.03
N PHE A 101 -13.41 -11.39 -1.02
CA PHE A 101 -13.19 -12.41 -2.04
C PHE A 101 -12.58 -13.71 -1.48
N LEU A 102 -11.70 -13.62 -0.49
CA LEU A 102 -11.13 -14.80 0.13
C LEU A 102 -12.15 -15.58 0.96
N PHE A 103 -13.06 -14.92 1.69
CA PHE A 103 -14.14 -15.61 2.40
C PHE A 103 -15.05 -16.36 1.42
N GLU A 104 -15.49 -15.69 0.34
CA GLU A 104 -16.29 -16.31 -0.71
C GLU A 104 -15.57 -17.51 -1.34
N ALA A 105 -14.28 -17.38 -1.67
CA ALA A 105 -13.50 -18.46 -2.26
C ALA A 105 -13.34 -19.65 -1.31
N VAL A 106 -13.10 -19.41 -0.01
CA VAL A 106 -12.99 -20.47 1.00
C VAL A 106 -14.32 -21.20 1.18
N GLU A 107 -15.44 -20.47 1.28
CA GLU A 107 -16.75 -21.10 1.40
C GLU A 107 -17.08 -21.98 0.19
N ARG A 108 -16.78 -21.51 -1.01
CA ARG A 108 -16.98 -22.28 -2.24
C ARG A 108 -16.05 -23.49 -2.31
N TYR A 109 -14.82 -23.38 -1.78
CA TYR A 109 -13.90 -24.51 -1.67
C TYR A 109 -14.43 -25.57 -0.71
N ASP A 110 -14.94 -25.16 0.44
CA ASP A 110 -15.49 -26.06 1.47
C ASP A 110 -16.75 -26.78 0.97
N LYS A 111 -17.56 -26.10 0.15
CA LYS A 111 -18.70 -26.71 -0.57
C LYS A 111 -18.30 -27.62 -1.73
N GLY A 112 -17.01 -27.66 -2.10
CA GLY A 112 -16.50 -28.44 -3.22
C GLY A 112 -16.82 -27.85 -4.60
N GLU A 113 -17.28 -26.61 -4.68
CA GLU A 113 -17.59 -25.91 -5.94
C GLU A 113 -16.32 -25.52 -6.70
N ILE A 114 -15.24 -25.23 -5.97
CA ILE A 114 -13.93 -24.97 -6.51
C ILE A 114 -12.91 -25.91 -5.87
N GLY A 115 -11.89 -26.28 -6.63
CA GLY A 115 -10.84 -27.16 -6.15
C GLY A 115 -9.51 -26.86 -6.84
N PHE A 116 -8.47 -27.58 -6.41
CA PHE A 116 -7.13 -27.42 -6.94
C PHE A 116 -6.76 -28.47 -8.00
N TRP A 117 -7.74 -29.24 -8.47
CA TRP A 117 -7.55 -30.30 -9.46
C TRP A 117 -7.04 -29.70 -10.77
N GLY A 118 -5.96 -30.25 -11.32
CA GLY A 118 -5.32 -29.73 -12.54
C GLY A 118 -4.41 -28.51 -12.34
N PHE A 119 -4.38 -27.91 -11.15
CA PHE A 119 -3.57 -26.72 -10.85
C PHE A 119 -2.38 -26.99 -9.91
N LYS A 120 -2.25 -28.24 -9.44
CA LYS A 120 -1.13 -28.67 -8.59
C LYS A 120 0.04 -29.15 -9.45
N HIS A 121 1.21 -28.60 -9.20
CA HIS A 121 2.47 -28.99 -9.82
C HIS A 121 3.46 -29.50 -8.77
N PRO A 122 4.32 -30.48 -9.09
CA PRO A 122 5.35 -30.94 -8.16
C PRO A 122 6.24 -29.78 -7.69
N SER A 123 6.49 -29.72 -6.39
CA SER A 123 7.37 -28.74 -5.78
C SER A 123 8.79 -29.28 -5.61
N GLU A 124 9.78 -28.40 -5.76
CA GLU A 124 11.19 -28.68 -5.43
C GLU A 124 11.55 -28.24 -4.00
N SER A 125 10.62 -27.58 -3.29
CA SER A 125 10.83 -27.18 -1.91
C SER A 125 10.80 -28.40 -1.00
N PRO A 126 11.74 -28.54 -0.04
CA PRO A 126 11.68 -29.61 0.96
C PRO A 126 10.49 -29.47 1.92
N ARG A 127 9.84 -28.30 1.96
CA ARG A 127 8.73 -28.01 2.88
C ARG A 127 7.36 -28.40 2.31
N TYR A 128 7.19 -28.32 0.99
CA TYR A 128 5.89 -28.48 0.35
C TYR A 128 6.00 -29.47 -0.79
N ASN A 129 5.04 -30.40 -0.89
CA ASN A 129 4.98 -31.40 -1.97
C ASN A 129 4.47 -30.80 -3.30
N TRP A 130 3.67 -29.74 -3.23
CA TRP A 130 2.97 -29.17 -4.38
C TRP A 130 3.07 -27.65 -4.43
N ILE A 131 3.13 -27.11 -5.64
CA ILE A 131 2.95 -25.71 -5.98
C ILE A 131 1.57 -25.57 -6.61
N LEU A 132 0.77 -24.61 -6.15
CA LEU A 132 -0.51 -24.28 -6.75
C LEU A 132 -0.33 -23.12 -7.72
N VAL A 133 -0.76 -23.30 -8.97
CA VAL A 133 -0.68 -22.26 -10.01
C VAL A 133 -2.03 -22.08 -10.68
N HIS A 134 -2.56 -20.86 -10.60
CA HIS A 134 -3.77 -20.48 -11.30
C HIS A 134 -3.44 -20.13 -12.76
N PRO A 135 -4.27 -20.48 -13.76
CA PRO A 135 -3.97 -20.21 -15.18
C PRO A 135 -3.77 -18.73 -15.53
N GLN A 136 -4.33 -17.82 -14.74
CA GLN A 136 -4.14 -16.37 -14.91
C GLN A 136 -2.83 -15.86 -14.27
N ASP A 137 -2.10 -16.69 -13.54
CA ASP A 137 -0.81 -16.35 -12.94
C ASP A 137 0.31 -16.66 -13.94
N VAL A 138 0.52 -15.73 -14.86
CA VAL A 138 1.50 -15.85 -15.95
C VAL A 138 2.92 -16.05 -15.40
N GLU A 139 3.31 -15.26 -14.39
CA GLU A 139 4.64 -15.32 -13.79
C GLU A 139 4.98 -16.72 -13.25
N ARG A 140 4.05 -17.35 -12.52
CA ARG A 140 4.27 -18.72 -12.02
C ARG A 140 4.16 -19.78 -13.12
N THR A 141 3.31 -19.55 -14.12
CA THR A 141 3.15 -20.48 -15.26
C THR A 141 4.43 -20.56 -16.09
N GLU A 142 5.01 -19.42 -16.49
CA GLU A 142 6.28 -19.35 -17.23
C GLU A 142 7.44 -19.99 -16.45
N LYS A 143 7.47 -19.80 -15.13
CA LYS A 143 8.47 -20.44 -14.26
C LYS A 143 8.35 -21.96 -14.24
N ILE A 144 7.15 -22.51 -14.37
CA ILE A 144 6.95 -23.95 -14.43
C ILE A 144 7.33 -24.49 -15.82
N GLU A 145 6.95 -23.79 -16.89
CA GLU A 145 7.28 -24.20 -18.26
C GLU A 145 8.79 -24.21 -18.51
N SER A 146 9.51 -23.18 -18.06
CA SER A 146 10.97 -23.12 -18.14
C SER A 146 11.68 -24.22 -17.33
N ARG A 147 11.03 -24.82 -16.33
CA ARG A 147 11.56 -26.00 -15.61
C ARG A 147 11.36 -27.28 -16.40
N LYS A 148 10.21 -27.41 -17.10
CA LYS A 148 9.94 -28.57 -17.96
C LYS A 148 10.94 -28.65 -19.11
N SER A 149 11.26 -27.52 -19.75
CA SER A 149 12.25 -27.50 -20.84
C SER A 149 13.66 -27.88 -20.37
N LYS A 150 14.06 -27.49 -19.16
CA LYS A 150 15.38 -27.83 -18.59
C LYS A 150 15.56 -29.29 -18.19
N LYS A 151 14.48 -30.03 -17.90
CA LYS A 151 14.54 -31.47 -17.57
C LYS A 151 14.51 -32.38 -18.80
N SER A 152 14.37 -31.82 -20.01
CA SER A 152 14.24 -32.56 -21.27
C SER A 152 15.59 -32.78 -22.00
N TRP A 153 16.72 -32.60 -21.33
CA TRP A 153 18.07 -32.81 -21.85
C TRP A 153 18.84 -33.79 -20.97
#